data_AF-A0A7S2QVB4-F1
#
_entry.id   AF-A0A7S2QVB4-F1
#
_cell.length_a   1.000
_cell.length_b   1.000
_cell.length_c   1.000
_cell.angle_alpha   90.00
_cell.angle_beta   90.00
_cell.angle_gamma   90.00
#
_symmetry.space_group_name_H-M   'P 1'
#
loop_
_entity.id
_entity.type
_entity.pdbx_description
1 polymer ?
#
loop_
_entity_poly.entity_id
_entity_poly.type
_entity_poly.pdbx_seq_one_letter_code
_entity_poly.pdbx_strand_id
1 'polypeptide(L)'
;GKKQENGQPIDPLAEMTAIKCIEMFAESIPGVIIQLLAIASTEKEITIPVGAWISLVVSAISTGYIGATVSYDYDTDPQARTQTKQFYGFVPSNAYRRSFVFLSLVGITTGVLVIRCCTIVLLKMVATKWAFVYVGVDVGMYLLIKLIRKDFWYWTPLGGNAEILMSIVSRILVKMLSDFTSIVQFRHPYELGGFFWSFGLVSTMASLPVAIKFYEANIEDGRFAPIAWKVVDYGILLTSGFFGFFLLNIDNKYHSSFYNLTTAKKLTLTKFRKTDSDAVRAECTILISKHLWNHFQEEVKAWVATNWTRWENERPRWFNEKFKTATPISFIPTEEGRMREVVKRGGTKQKGTREDKNQTRLDNISKTPETHDSSSEEIVSLSESLAF
;
A
#
# COMPACT_ATOMS: atom_id res chain seq x y z
N GLY A 1 26.01 5.24 6.66
CA GLY A 1 24.98 5.79 5.76
C GLY A 1 25.36 7.20 5.38
N LYS A 2 25.46 7.51 4.08
CA LYS A 2 25.62 8.91 3.64
C LYS A 2 24.40 9.70 4.14
N LYS A 3 24.67 10.86 4.73
CA LYS A 3 23.63 11.84 5.10
C LYS A 3 22.86 12.25 3.84
N GLN A 4 21.54 12.38 3.97
CA GLN A 4 20.63 12.88 2.94
C GLN A 4 21.21 14.08 2.19
N GLU A 5 21.23 14.02 0.86
CA GLU A 5 21.34 15.23 0.03
C GLU A 5 19.98 15.92 0.01
N ASN A 6 19.99 17.24 0.25
CA ASN A 6 18.79 18.06 0.22
C ASN A 6 18.18 18.04 -1.19
N GLY A 7 16.93 17.56 -1.33
CA GLY A 7 16.13 17.74 -2.54
C GLY A 7 15.59 16.48 -3.22
N GLN A 8 15.86 15.27 -2.69
CA GLN A 8 15.26 14.06 -3.28
C GLN A 8 13.73 14.02 -3.06
N PRO A 9 12.92 13.76 -4.12
CA PRO A 9 11.47 13.79 -4.02
C PRO A 9 10.89 12.62 -3.25
N ILE A 10 11.59 11.47 -3.22
CA ILE A 10 11.17 10.20 -2.62
C ILE A 10 12.25 9.75 -1.63
N ASP A 11 11.82 9.13 -0.54
CA ASP A 11 12.73 8.52 0.44
C ASP A 11 13.53 7.37 -0.21
N PRO A 12 14.87 7.31 -0.08
CA PRO A 12 15.69 6.29 -0.75
C PRO A 12 15.30 4.85 -0.42
N LEU A 13 14.85 4.58 0.82
CA LEU A 13 14.40 3.24 1.21
C LEU A 13 13.09 2.88 0.50
N ALA A 14 12.16 3.84 0.38
CA ALA A 14 10.95 3.68 -0.41
C ALA A 14 11.23 3.48 -1.92
N GLU A 15 12.19 4.22 -2.48
CA GLU A 15 12.60 4.08 -3.88
C GLU A 15 13.23 2.70 -4.15
N MET A 16 14.20 2.29 -3.33
CA MET A 16 14.82 0.96 -3.43
C MET A 16 13.78 -0.15 -3.30
N THR A 17 12.85 -0.01 -2.35
CA THR A 17 11.76 -0.97 -2.16
C THR A 17 10.88 -1.05 -3.39
N ALA A 18 10.49 0.08 -3.98
CA ALA A 18 9.66 0.10 -5.18
C ALA A 18 10.34 -0.64 -6.35
N ILE A 19 11.64 -0.38 -6.58
CA ILE A 19 12.41 -1.07 -7.61
C ILE A 19 12.44 -2.57 -7.36
N LYS A 20 12.76 -3.01 -6.14
CA LYS A 20 12.80 -4.43 -5.78
C LYS A 20 11.44 -5.11 -5.88
N CYS A 21 10.37 -4.39 -5.55
CA CYS A 21 9.00 -4.86 -5.71
C CYS A 21 8.65 -5.08 -7.19
N ILE A 22 9.05 -4.16 -8.08
CA ILE A 22 8.85 -4.29 -9.52
C ILE A 22 9.66 -5.47 -10.08
N GLU A 23 10.93 -5.61 -9.69
CA GLU A 23 11.81 -6.73 -10.07
C GLU A 23 11.19 -8.09 -9.67
N MET A 24 10.74 -8.21 -8.42
CA MET A 24 10.07 -9.43 -7.94
C MET A 24 8.80 -9.75 -8.73
N PHE A 25 7.98 -8.73 -9.01
CA PHE A 25 6.72 -8.90 -9.73
C PHE A 25 6.92 -9.27 -11.20
N ALA A 26 7.84 -8.58 -11.89
CA ALA A 26 8.04 -8.72 -13.33
C ALA A 26 8.92 -9.91 -13.71
N GLU A 27 9.89 -10.28 -12.86
CA GLU A 27 10.90 -11.28 -13.21
C GLU A 27 10.91 -12.47 -12.26
N SER A 28 11.09 -12.22 -10.95
CA SER A 28 11.36 -13.32 -10.01
C SER A 28 10.16 -14.27 -9.84
N ILE A 29 8.95 -13.73 -9.62
CA ILE A 29 7.74 -14.54 -9.47
C ILE A 29 7.40 -15.29 -10.77
N PRO A 30 7.33 -14.65 -11.96
CA PRO A 30 7.13 -15.37 -13.21
C PRO A 30 8.19 -16.44 -13.48
N GLY A 31 9.46 -16.16 -13.16
CA GLY A 31 10.56 -17.12 -13.29
C GLY A 31 10.31 -18.41 -12.51
N VAL A 32 9.92 -18.30 -11.23
CA VAL A 32 9.58 -19.46 -10.39
C VAL A 32 8.38 -20.23 -10.95
N ILE A 33 7.35 -19.54 -11.44
CA ILE A 33 6.18 -20.18 -12.07
C ILE A 33 6.59 -20.96 -13.33
N ILE A 34 7.43 -20.37 -14.18
CA ILE A 34 7.90 -21.01 -15.42
C ILE A 34 8.76 -22.23 -15.11
N GLN A 35 9.68 -22.13 -14.14
CA GLN A 35 10.51 -23.26 -13.70
C GLN A 35 9.64 -24.42 -13.17
N LEU A 36 8.65 -24.13 -12.31
CA LEU A 36 7.72 -25.14 -11.80
C LEU A 36 6.88 -25.75 -12.93
N LEU A 37 6.40 -24.92 -13.86
CA LEU A 37 5.63 -25.41 -15.00
C LEU A 37 6.46 -26.32 -15.91
N ALA A 38 7.73 -26.01 -16.15
CA ALA A 38 8.63 -26.85 -16.94
C ALA A 38 8.83 -28.22 -16.29
N ILE A 39 9.03 -28.24 -14.96
CA ILE A 39 9.10 -29.46 -14.16
C ILE A 39 7.78 -30.25 -14.24
N ALA A 40 6.65 -29.56 -14.11
CA ALA A 40 5.33 -30.18 -14.12
C ALA A 40 4.92 -30.74 -15.50
N SER A 41 5.42 -30.14 -16.58
CA SER A 41 5.07 -30.49 -17.97
C SER A 41 6.02 -31.51 -18.61
N THR A 42 7.16 -31.80 -17.98
CA THR A 42 8.06 -32.88 -18.44
C THR A 42 7.36 -34.23 -18.33
N GLU A 43 7.52 -35.09 -19.33
CA GLU A 43 6.88 -36.42 -19.36
C GLU A 43 7.28 -37.29 -18.17
N LYS A 44 6.40 -38.20 -17.75
CA LYS A 44 6.64 -39.07 -16.59
C LYS A 44 7.89 -39.93 -16.72
N GLU A 45 8.14 -40.43 -17.93
CA GLU A 45 9.27 -41.31 -18.25
C GLU A 45 10.62 -40.59 -18.18
N ILE A 46 10.61 -39.27 -18.34
CA ILE A 46 11.82 -38.45 -18.31
C ILE A 46 12.14 -38.05 -16.87
N THR A 47 13.33 -38.44 -16.42
CA THR A 47 13.88 -38.01 -15.14
C THR A 47 14.16 -36.51 -15.17
N ILE A 48 13.64 -35.79 -14.18
CA ILE A 48 13.89 -34.35 -14.06
C ILE A 48 15.36 -34.15 -13.65
N PRO A 49 16.15 -33.36 -14.39
CA PRO A 49 17.52 -33.07 -14.00
C PRO A 49 17.59 -32.44 -12.60
N VAL A 50 18.52 -32.89 -11.76
CA VAL A 50 18.74 -32.32 -10.42
C VAL A 50 19.00 -30.80 -10.49
N GLY A 51 19.66 -30.34 -11.56
CA GLY A 51 19.90 -28.92 -11.81
C GLY A 51 18.62 -28.07 -11.90
N ALA A 52 17.51 -28.63 -12.39
CA ALA A 52 16.23 -27.92 -12.45
C ALA A 52 15.66 -27.64 -11.05
N TRP A 53 15.75 -28.63 -10.15
CA TRP A 53 15.35 -28.48 -8.75
C TRP A 53 16.23 -27.48 -8.00
N ILE A 54 17.55 -27.56 -8.19
CA ILE A 54 18.50 -26.61 -7.58
C ILE A 54 18.21 -25.19 -8.07
N SER A 55 17.99 -25.01 -9.38
CA SER A 55 17.69 -23.71 -9.98
C SER A 55 16.40 -23.11 -9.40
N LEU A 56 15.35 -23.92 -9.25
CA LEU A 56 14.10 -23.52 -8.62
C LEU A 56 14.30 -23.07 -7.16
N VAL A 57 15.02 -23.88 -6.37
CA VAL A 57 15.28 -23.58 -4.95
C VAL A 57 16.08 -22.30 -4.80
N VAL A 58 17.14 -22.12 -5.59
CA VAL A 58 17.97 -20.90 -5.56
C VAL A 58 17.13 -19.68 -5.93
N SER A 59 16.34 -19.75 -7.00
CA SER A 59 15.46 -18.64 -7.42
C SER A 59 14.46 -18.25 -6.32
N ALA A 60 13.82 -19.25 -5.71
CA ALA A 60 12.86 -19.02 -4.62
C ALA A 60 13.52 -18.41 -3.38
N ILE A 61 14.70 -18.91 -2.97
CA ILE A 61 15.46 -18.37 -1.82
C ILE A 61 15.94 -16.95 -2.10
N SER A 62 16.44 -16.66 -3.31
CA SER A 62 16.87 -15.30 -3.69
C SER A 62 15.70 -14.32 -3.62
N THR A 63 14.52 -14.71 -4.09
CA THR A 63 13.30 -13.90 -3.96
C THR A 63 12.91 -13.73 -2.48
N GLY A 64 13.02 -14.81 -1.70
CA GLY A 64 12.83 -14.81 -0.25
C GLY A 64 13.73 -13.83 0.48
N TYR A 65 15.01 -13.78 0.08
CA TYR A 65 16.02 -12.88 0.63
C TYR A 65 15.70 -11.42 0.33
N ILE A 66 15.25 -11.10 -0.89
CA ILE A 66 14.82 -9.74 -1.25
C ILE A 66 13.65 -9.31 -0.38
N GLY A 67 12.61 -10.13 -0.25
CA GLY A 67 11.45 -9.83 0.58
C GLY A 67 11.76 -9.66 2.07
N ALA A 68 12.67 -10.49 2.59
CA ALA A 68 13.17 -10.38 3.96
C ALA A 68 13.96 -9.09 4.18
N THR A 69 14.80 -8.70 3.21
CA THR A 69 15.60 -7.46 3.26
C THR A 69 14.71 -6.23 3.32
N VAL A 70 13.66 -6.16 2.48
CA VAL A 70 12.68 -5.07 2.54
C VAL A 70 12.07 -4.96 3.94
N SER A 71 11.63 -6.07 4.52
CA SER A 71 11.01 -6.06 5.86
C SER A 71 12.01 -5.69 6.97
N TYR A 72 13.25 -6.14 6.83
CA TYR A 72 14.32 -5.88 7.79
C TYR A 72 14.78 -4.43 7.75
N ASP A 73 14.95 -3.84 6.57
CA ASP A 73 15.43 -2.46 6.41
C ASP A 73 14.40 -1.46 6.94
N TYR A 74 13.11 -1.65 6.63
CA TYR A 74 12.05 -0.83 7.22
C TYR A 74 11.95 -1.00 8.73
N ASP A 75 12.10 -2.22 9.24
CA ASP A 75 12.04 -2.42 10.68
C ASP A 75 13.23 -1.77 11.39
N THR A 76 14.43 -1.83 10.81
CA THR A 76 15.66 -1.35 11.45
C THR A 76 15.94 0.14 11.25
N ASP A 77 15.19 0.82 10.39
CA ASP A 77 15.31 2.26 10.19
C ASP A 77 15.01 3.06 11.48
N PRO A 78 15.96 3.90 11.96
CA PRO A 78 15.77 4.69 13.16
C PRO A 78 14.61 5.68 13.08
N GLN A 79 14.34 6.25 11.90
CA GLN A 79 13.26 7.23 11.74
C GLN A 79 11.90 6.53 11.86
N ALA A 80 11.69 5.44 11.11
CA ALA A 80 10.50 4.62 11.15
C ALA A 80 10.21 4.09 12.58
N ARG A 81 11.23 3.59 13.28
CA ARG A 81 11.13 3.15 14.69
C ARG A 81 10.69 4.27 15.63
N THR A 82 11.18 5.49 15.42
CA THR A 82 10.82 6.64 16.26
C THR A 82 9.38 7.07 16.01
N GLN A 83 8.94 7.07 14.76
CA GLN A 83 7.62 7.53 14.34
C GLN A 83 6.49 6.54 14.60
N THR A 84 6.77 5.23 14.48
CA THR A 84 5.75 4.18 14.61
C THR A 84 6.22 3.06 15.54
N LYS A 85 6.54 3.43 16.79
CA LYS A 85 7.05 2.53 17.85
C LYS A 85 6.18 1.28 18.12
N GLN A 86 4.90 1.33 17.78
CA GLN A 86 3.97 0.21 17.97
C GLN A 86 4.03 -0.82 16.84
N PHE A 87 4.64 -0.47 15.70
CA PHE A 87 4.68 -1.30 14.50
C PHE A 87 6.10 -1.76 14.16
N TYR A 88 7.07 -0.85 14.25
CA TYR A 88 8.48 -1.08 13.97
C TYR A 88 9.28 -1.32 15.25
N GLY A 89 10.37 -2.06 15.12
CA GLY A 89 11.23 -2.54 16.19
C GLY A 89 11.00 -4.00 16.55
N PHE A 90 10.32 -4.80 15.71
CA PHE A 90 10.11 -6.23 15.95
C PHE A 90 11.40 -7.04 15.75
N VAL A 91 12.36 -6.51 14.99
CA VAL A 91 13.70 -7.08 14.90
C VAL A 91 14.48 -6.71 16.16
N PRO A 92 14.86 -7.70 17.00
CA PRO A 92 15.51 -7.45 18.28
C PRO A 92 16.93 -6.91 18.09
N SER A 93 17.44 -6.21 19.12
CA SER A 93 18.79 -5.63 19.11
C SER A 93 19.90 -6.67 19.31
N ASN A 94 19.59 -7.82 19.92
CA ASN A 94 20.55 -8.91 20.12
C ASN A 94 20.93 -9.55 18.77
N ALA A 95 22.23 -9.64 18.49
CA ALA A 95 22.76 -10.15 17.23
C ALA A 95 22.23 -11.54 16.84
N TYR A 96 22.17 -12.48 17.79
CA TYR A 96 21.71 -13.85 17.51
C TYR A 96 20.22 -13.89 17.18
N ARG A 97 19.38 -13.24 18.00
CA ARG A 97 17.93 -13.17 17.76
C ARG A 97 17.60 -12.43 16.46
N ARG A 98 18.38 -11.40 16.12
CA ARG A 98 18.25 -10.65 14.88
C ARG A 98 18.48 -11.53 13.66
N SER A 99 19.56 -12.34 13.66
CA SER A 99 19.84 -13.30 12.59
C SER A 99 18.74 -14.35 12.47
N PHE A 100 18.21 -14.84 13.61
CA PHE A 100 17.09 -15.78 13.62
C PHE A 100 15.81 -15.19 13.04
N VAL A 101 15.46 -13.95 13.40
CA VAL A 101 14.32 -13.25 12.80
C VAL A 101 14.52 -13.08 11.30
N PHE A 102 15.70 -12.64 10.86
CA PHE A 102 15.99 -12.48 9.44
C PHE A 102 15.89 -13.80 8.66
N LEU A 103 16.49 -14.87 9.17
CA LEU A 103 16.40 -16.20 8.56
C LEU A 103 14.95 -16.69 8.48
N SER A 104 14.15 -16.42 9.50
CA SER A 104 12.73 -16.76 9.51
C SER A 104 11.95 -15.98 8.47
N LEU A 105 12.24 -14.69 8.28
CA LEU A 105 11.63 -13.89 7.22
C LEU A 105 11.94 -14.45 5.83
N VAL A 106 13.19 -14.86 5.58
CA VAL A 106 13.58 -15.53 4.32
C VAL A 106 12.79 -16.82 4.13
N GLY A 107 12.72 -17.64 5.18
CA GLY A 107 12.02 -18.93 5.17
C GLY A 107 10.51 -18.80 4.91
N ILE A 108 9.84 -17.86 5.58
CA ILE A 108 8.42 -17.56 5.34
C ILE A 108 8.22 -17.13 3.89
N THR A 109 9.02 -16.17 3.43
CA THR A 109 8.85 -15.57 2.09
C THR A 109 9.08 -16.60 0.98
N THR A 110 10.14 -17.41 1.12
CA THR A 110 10.46 -18.50 0.19
C THR A 110 9.37 -19.57 0.18
N GLY A 111 8.90 -19.97 1.36
CA GLY A 111 7.92 -21.03 1.50
C GLY A 111 6.56 -20.66 0.90
N VAL A 112 6.06 -19.47 1.21
CA VAL A 112 4.82 -18.93 0.63
C VAL A 112 4.93 -18.84 -0.90
N LEU A 113 6.08 -18.40 -1.43
CA LEU A 113 6.31 -18.29 -2.86
C LEU A 113 6.18 -19.63 -3.57
N VAL A 114 6.85 -20.67 -3.05
CA VAL A 114 6.77 -22.02 -3.61
C VAL A 114 5.34 -22.55 -3.52
N ILE A 115 4.65 -22.40 -2.38
CA ILE A 115 3.27 -22.85 -2.19
C ILE A 115 2.33 -22.17 -3.19
N ARG A 116 2.42 -20.84 -3.32
CA ARG A 116 1.55 -20.05 -4.21
C ARG A 116 1.80 -20.37 -5.68
N CYS A 117 3.08 -20.47 -6.09
CA CYS A 117 3.43 -20.83 -7.46
C CYS A 117 3.00 -22.26 -7.81
N CYS A 118 3.18 -23.24 -6.90
CA CYS A 118 2.67 -24.60 -7.09
C CYS A 118 1.15 -24.62 -7.29
N THR A 119 0.41 -23.86 -6.48
CA THR A 119 -1.05 -23.73 -6.59
C THR A 119 -1.46 -23.22 -7.98
N ILE A 120 -0.80 -22.16 -8.46
CA ILE A 120 -1.09 -21.58 -9.77
C ILE A 120 -0.74 -22.54 -10.91
N VAL A 121 0.38 -23.26 -10.81
CA VAL A 121 0.79 -24.26 -11.82
C VAL A 121 -0.23 -25.40 -11.90
N LEU A 122 -0.69 -25.95 -10.76
CA LEU A 122 -1.73 -26.98 -10.73
C LEU A 122 -3.01 -26.51 -11.42
N LEU A 123 -3.51 -25.32 -11.08
CA LEU A 123 -4.71 -24.76 -11.69
C LEU A 123 -4.51 -24.50 -13.19
N LYS A 124 -3.33 -24.01 -13.58
CA LYS A 124 -2.98 -23.79 -14.99
C LYS A 124 -2.99 -25.09 -15.79
N MET A 125 -2.48 -26.19 -15.23
CA MET A 125 -2.45 -27.49 -15.90
C MET A 125 -3.85 -28.07 -16.14
N VAL A 126 -4.83 -27.76 -15.30
CA VAL A 126 -6.24 -28.09 -15.59
C VAL A 126 -6.75 -27.25 -16.76
N ALA A 127 -6.66 -25.92 -16.61
CA ALA A 127 -6.89 -24.98 -17.70
C ALA A 127 -6.40 -23.59 -17.29
N THR A 128 -5.86 -22.83 -18.24
CA THR A 128 -5.33 -21.48 -17.96
C THR A 128 -6.38 -20.55 -17.33
N LYS A 129 -7.67 -20.72 -17.66
CA LYS A 129 -8.77 -19.96 -17.05
C LYS A 129 -8.84 -20.07 -15.53
N TRP A 130 -8.51 -21.23 -14.95
CA TRP A 130 -8.62 -21.44 -13.50
C TRP A 130 -7.56 -20.69 -12.72
N ALA A 131 -6.34 -20.57 -13.26
CA ALA A 131 -5.29 -19.74 -12.68
C ALA A 131 -5.72 -18.25 -12.64
N PHE A 132 -6.31 -17.75 -13.72
CA PHE A 132 -6.82 -16.37 -13.78
C PHE A 132 -8.00 -16.13 -12.83
N VAL A 133 -8.95 -17.08 -12.75
CA VAL A 133 -10.07 -16.98 -11.81
C VAL A 133 -9.56 -16.94 -10.36
N TYR A 134 -8.60 -17.81 -10.00
CA TYR A 134 -8.03 -17.84 -8.66
C TYR A 134 -7.36 -16.51 -8.27
N VAL A 135 -6.48 -15.98 -9.11
CA VAL A 135 -5.80 -14.69 -8.86
C VAL A 135 -6.81 -13.54 -8.89
N GLY A 136 -7.73 -13.55 -9.84
CA GLY A 136 -8.74 -12.50 -10.02
C GLY A 136 -9.72 -12.40 -8.86
N VAL A 137 -10.18 -13.55 -8.32
CA VAL A 137 -11.05 -13.58 -7.13
C VAL A 137 -10.32 -13.03 -5.91
N ASP A 138 -9.06 -13.42 -5.69
CA ASP A 138 -8.31 -12.98 -4.51
C ASP A 138 -7.99 -11.47 -4.55
N VAL A 139 -7.51 -10.96 -5.70
CA VAL A 139 -7.27 -9.53 -5.90
C VAL A 139 -8.58 -8.74 -5.86
N GLY A 140 -9.61 -9.22 -6.54
CA GLY A 140 -10.92 -8.58 -6.61
C GLY A 140 -11.58 -8.47 -5.23
N MET A 141 -11.55 -9.54 -4.43
CA MET A 141 -12.07 -9.54 -3.07
C MET A 141 -11.32 -8.56 -2.18
N TYR A 142 -9.99 -8.49 -2.28
CA TYR A 142 -9.19 -7.51 -1.56
C TYR A 142 -9.54 -6.06 -1.92
N LEU A 143 -9.65 -5.75 -3.21
CA LEU A 143 -10.02 -4.41 -3.67
C LEU A 143 -11.43 -4.04 -3.19
N LEU A 144 -12.39 -4.98 -3.27
CA LEU A 144 -13.74 -4.78 -2.77
C LEU A 144 -13.76 -4.45 -1.28
N ILE A 145 -13.01 -5.20 -0.46
CA ILE A 145 -12.89 -4.93 0.98
C ILE A 145 -12.30 -3.53 1.23
N LYS A 146 -11.27 -3.12 0.48
CA LYS A 146 -10.66 -1.79 0.61
C LYS A 146 -11.63 -0.67 0.22
N LEU A 147 -12.48 -0.90 -0.78
CA LEU A 147 -13.54 0.03 -1.18
C LEU A 147 -14.62 0.15 -0.09
N ILE A 148 -15.14 -0.98 0.42
CA ILE A 148 -16.15 -1.00 1.49
C ILE A 148 -15.64 -0.26 2.74
N ARG A 149 -14.36 -0.47 3.09
CA ARG A 149 -13.73 0.17 4.26
C ARG A 149 -13.32 1.63 4.03
N LYS A 150 -13.56 2.19 2.82
CA LYS A 150 -13.15 3.54 2.42
C LYS A 150 -11.65 3.79 2.64
N ASP A 151 -10.84 2.76 2.42
CA ASP A 151 -9.39 2.70 2.68
C ASP A 151 -8.58 2.44 1.39
N PHE A 152 -9.13 2.89 0.25
CA PHE A 152 -8.60 2.60 -1.07
C PHE A 152 -7.35 3.43 -1.42
N TRP A 153 -7.37 4.72 -1.08
CA TRP A 153 -6.34 5.69 -1.46
C TRP A 153 -4.95 5.28 -0.96
N TYR A 154 -3.96 5.37 -1.85
CA TYR A 154 -2.56 5.17 -1.49
C TYR A 154 -1.98 6.42 -0.84
N TRP A 155 -0.87 6.27 -0.12
CA TRP A 155 -0.33 7.36 0.71
C TRP A 155 0.40 8.44 -0.08
N THR A 156 0.86 8.14 -1.30
CA THR A 156 1.62 9.07 -2.15
C THR A 156 0.73 10.20 -2.71
N PRO A 157 1.03 11.48 -2.44
CA PRO A 157 0.21 12.60 -2.89
C PRO A 157 0.58 13.03 -4.32
N LEU A 158 -0.02 12.39 -5.33
CA LEU A 158 0.18 12.77 -6.73
C LEU A 158 -0.85 13.79 -7.24
N GLY A 159 -2.00 13.92 -6.56
CA GLY A 159 -3.07 14.83 -6.96
C GLY A 159 -3.81 14.41 -8.24
N GLY A 160 -5.03 14.93 -8.40
CA GLY A 160 -5.84 14.75 -9.60
C GLY A 160 -6.10 13.28 -9.98
N ASN A 161 -6.19 13.01 -11.28
CA ASN A 161 -6.45 11.66 -11.80
C ASN A 161 -5.26 10.70 -11.63
N ALA A 162 -4.03 11.23 -11.52
CA ALA A 162 -2.82 10.43 -11.33
C ALA A 162 -2.85 9.68 -9.99
N GLU A 163 -3.42 10.27 -8.95
CA GLU A 163 -3.54 9.64 -7.63
C GLU A 163 -4.50 8.44 -7.61
N ILE A 164 -5.56 8.49 -8.41
CA ILE A 164 -6.49 7.36 -8.60
C ILE A 164 -5.76 6.21 -9.27
N LEU A 165 -5.09 6.49 -10.41
CA LEU A 165 -4.35 5.48 -11.15
C LEU A 165 -3.25 4.85 -10.30
N MET A 166 -2.45 5.68 -9.60
CA MET A 166 -1.40 5.19 -8.72
C MET A 166 -1.97 4.33 -7.59
N SER A 167 -3.11 4.73 -7.01
CA SER A 167 -3.76 3.92 -5.98
C SER A 167 -4.18 2.55 -6.51
N ILE A 168 -4.79 2.47 -7.71
CA ILE A 168 -5.15 1.19 -8.32
C ILE A 168 -3.91 0.31 -8.52
N VAL A 169 -2.89 0.86 -9.20
CA VAL A 169 -1.67 0.13 -9.56
C VAL A 169 -0.92 -0.35 -8.31
N SER A 170 -0.66 0.53 -7.35
CA SER A 170 0.04 0.17 -6.11
C SER A 170 -0.73 -0.86 -5.30
N ARG A 171 -2.07 -0.76 -5.22
CA ARG A 171 -2.87 -1.72 -4.46
C ARG A 171 -2.84 -3.11 -5.07
N ILE A 172 -2.92 -3.20 -6.40
CA ILE A 172 -2.80 -4.48 -7.12
C ILE A 172 -1.40 -5.05 -6.95
N LEU A 173 -0.36 -4.24 -7.20
CA LEU A 173 1.03 -4.67 -7.14
C LEU A 173 1.41 -5.17 -5.73
N VAL A 174 1.07 -4.40 -4.69
CA VAL A 174 1.35 -4.79 -3.30
C VAL A 174 0.56 -6.02 -2.88
N LYS A 175 -0.70 -6.17 -3.33
CA LYS A 175 -1.48 -7.39 -3.07
C LYS A 175 -0.83 -8.60 -3.73
N MET A 176 -0.51 -8.49 -5.03
CA MET A 176 0.18 -9.56 -5.77
C MET A 176 1.47 -9.95 -5.07
N LEU A 177 2.35 -8.99 -4.75
CA LEU A 177 3.58 -9.31 -4.04
C LEU A 177 3.32 -9.95 -2.68
N SER A 178 2.38 -9.42 -1.89
CA SER A 178 2.05 -9.99 -0.58
C SER A 178 1.52 -11.42 -0.66
N ASP A 179 0.75 -11.77 -1.69
CA ASP A 179 0.19 -13.12 -1.85
C ASP A 179 1.24 -14.16 -2.20
N PHE A 180 2.20 -13.76 -3.03
CA PHE A 180 3.29 -14.63 -3.45
C PHE A 180 4.42 -14.68 -2.43
N THR A 181 4.71 -13.58 -1.73
CA THR A 181 5.94 -13.49 -0.93
C THR A 181 5.66 -13.29 0.55
N SER A 182 4.46 -12.87 0.97
CA SER A 182 4.16 -12.54 2.37
C SER A 182 5.23 -11.65 3.03
N ILE A 183 5.71 -10.65 2.30
CA ILE A 183 6.61 -9.63 2.85
C ILE A 183 5.96 -8.99 4.07
N VAL A 184 6.59 -9.14 5.24
CA VAL A 184 6.04 -8.72 6.53
C VAL A 184 5.81 -7.21 6.58
N GLN A 185 6.58 -6.41 5.84
CA GLN A 185 6.37 -4.97 5.76
C GLN A 185 4.96 -4.58 5.28
N PHE A 186 4.35 -5.36 4.38
CA PHE A 186 3.04 -5.05 3.82
C PHE A 186 1.88 -5.27 4.80
N ARG A 187 2.15 -5.75 6.02
CA ARG A 187 1.20 -5.74 7.14
C ARG A 187 0.91 -4.31 7.64
N HIS A 188 1.67 -3.29 7.20
CA HIS A 188 1.43 -1.90 7.58
C HIS A 188 0.03 -1.43 7.16
N PRO A 189 -0.69 -0.64 7.99
CA PRO A 189 -2.05 -0.16 7.66
C PRO A 189 -2.16 0.67 6.37
N TYR A 190 -1.06 1.29 5.92
CA TYR A 190 -1.02 1.96 4.61
C TYR A 190 -1.04 0.99 3.43
N GLU A 191 -0.67 -0.27 3.65
CA GLU A 191 -0.62 -1.35 2.68
C GLU A 191 -1.84 -2.28 2.86
N LEU A 192 -1.66 -3.57 3.19
CA LEU A 192 -2.78 -4.50 3.39
C LEU A 192 -3.42 -4.33 4.78
N GLY A 193 -2.59 -4.08 5.80
CA GLY A 193 -2.98 -4.15 7.21
C GLY A 193 -2.79 -5.55 7.80
N GLY A 194 -2.53 -5.60 9.11
CA GLY A 194 -2.12 -6.81 9.82
C GLY A 194 -3.01 -8.01 9.61
N PHE A 195 -4.30 -7.85 9.94
CA PHE A 195 -5.27 -8.95 9.86
C PHE A 195 -5.37 -9.55 8.45
N PHE A 196 -5.42 -8.72 7.41
CA PHE A 196 -5.54 -9.18 6.02
C PHE A 196 -4.27 -9.83 5.51
N TRP A 197 -3.10 -9.33 5.94
CA TRP A 197 -1.83 -9.98 5.65
C TRP A 197 -1.78 -11.39 6.25
N SER A 198 -2.17 -11.54 7.52
CA SER A 198 -2.21 -12.86 8.19
C SER A 198 -3.24 -13.80 7.56
N PHE A 199 -4.40 -13.28 7.17
CA PHE A 199 -5.40 -14.04 6.43
C PHE A 199 -4.88 -14.50 5.07
N GLY A 200 -4.16 -13.63 4.34
CA GLY A 200 -3.53 -13.97 3.07
C GLY A 200 -2.51 -15.11 3.20
N LEU A 201 -1.67 -15.07 4.24
CA LEU A 201 -0.72 -16.14 4.55
C LEU A 201 -1.43 -17.49 4.73
N VAL A 202 -2.48 -17.53 5.56
CA VAL A 202 -3.26 -18.75 5.81
C VAL A 202 -4.01 -19.20 4.56
N SER A 203 -4.58 -18.27 3.80
CA SER A 203 -5.29 -18.55 2.55
C SER A 203 -4.37 -19.21 1.53
N THR A 204 -3.13 -18.74 1.39
CA THR A 204 -2.13 -19.37 0.52
C THR A 204 -1.83 -20.81 0.96
N MET A 205 -1.59 -21.06 2.24
CA MET A 205 -1.36 -22.42 2.75
C MET A 205 -2.56 -23.35 2.51
N ALA A 206 -3.78 -22.87 2.75
CA ALA A 206 -5.01 -23.64 2.54
C ALA A 206 -5.32 -23.90 1.06
N SER A 207 -4.90 -22.99 0.17
CA SER A 207 -5.23 -23.10 -1.26
C SER A 207 -4.52 -24.23 -1.99
N LEU A 208 -3.31 -24.62 -1.56
CA LEU A 208 -2.54 -25.66 -2.23
C LEU A 208 -3.22 -27.04 -2.15
N PRO A 209 -3.62 -27.57 -0.97
CA PRO A 209 -4.37 -28.82 -0.89
C PRO A 209 -5.66 -28.82 -1.73
N VAL A 210 -6.39 -27.70 -1.72
CA VAL A 210 -7.62 -27.54 -2.51
C VAL A 210 -7.32 -27.62 -4.01
N ALA A 211 -6.27 -26.94 -4.47
CA ALA A 211 -5.86 -26.99 -5.88
C ALA A 211 -5.36 -28.37 -6.30
N ILE A 212 -4.69 -29.12 -5.41
CA ILE A 212 -4.27 -30.50 -5.69
C ILE A 212 -5.50 -31.40 -5.88
N LYS A 213 -6.47 -31.33 -4.97
CA LYS A 213 -7.72 -32.11 -5.10
C LYS A 213 -8.51 -31.75 -6.34
N PHE A 214 -8.55 -30.46 -6.68
CA PHE A 214 -9.17 -30.01 -7.91
C PHE A 214 -8.44 -30.54 -9.15
N TYR A 215 -7.10 -30.55 -9.14
CA TYR A 215 -6.27 -31.10 -10.21
C TYR A 215 -6.47 -32.61 -10.37
N GLU A 216 -6.39 -33.39 -9.29
CA GLU A 216 -6.61 -34.84 -9.28
C GLU A 216 -8.01 -35.23 -9.81
N ALA A 217 -9.01 -34.39 -9.58
CA ALA A 217 -10.37 -34.63 -10.07
C ALA A 217 -10.55 -34.34 -11.58
N ASN A 218 -9.64 -33.60 -12.22
CA ASN A 218 -9.77 -33.20 -13.63
C ASN A 218 -8.67 -33.78 -14.53
N ILE A 219 -7.53 -34.18 -13.97
CA ILE A 219 -6.38 -34.72 -14.69
C ILE A 219 -6.05 -36.08 -14.12
N GLU A 220 -6.43 -37.12 -14.86
CA GLU A 220 -6.03 -38.49 -14.54
C GLU A 220 -4.51 -38.65 -14.68
N ASP A 221 -3.90 -39.36 -13.74
CA ASP A 221 -2.49 -39.70 -13.80
C ASP A 221 -1.54 -38.50 -13.94
N GLY A 222 -1.83 -37.36 -13.31
CA GLY A 222 -0.94 -36.21 -13.29
C GLY A 222 0.35 -36.44 -12.48
N ARG A 223 1.54 -36.29 -13.11
CA ARG A 223 2.84 -36.46 -12.41
C ARG A 223 3.10 -35.45 -11.29
N PHE A 224 2.46 -34.28 -11.39
CA PHE A 224 2.74 -33.14 -10.51
C PHE A 224 1.99 -33.23 -9.18
N ALA A 225 0.88 -33.98 -9.11
CA ALA A 225 0.11 -34.14 -7.87
C ALA A 225 0.93 -34.77 -6.73
N PRO A 226 1.67 -35.90 -6.91
CA PRO A 226 2.54 -36.44 -5.87
C PRO A 226 3.62 -35.46 -5.39
N ILE A 227 4.21 -34.70 -6.32
CA ILE A 227 5.20 -33.67 -6.01
C ILE A 227 4.55 -32.57 -5.17
N ALA A 228 3.36 -32.11 -5.55
CA ALA A 228 2.64 -31.06 -4.83
C ALA A 228 2.22 -31.50 -3.42
N TRP A 229 1.83 -32.77 -3.22
CA TRP A 229 1.62 -33.32 -1.87
C TRP A 229 2.89 -33.27 -1.01
N LYS A 230 4.07 -33.52 -1.58
CA LYS A 230 5.34 -33.33 -0.85
C LYS A 230 5.58 -31.86 -0.48
N VAL A 231 5.15 -30.92 -1.31
CA VAL A 231 5.19 -29.48 -0.98
C VAL A 231 4.18 -29.15 0.14
N VAL A 232 3.02 -29.81 0.20
CA VAL A 232 2.09 -29.70 1.34
C VAL A 232 2.77 -30.21 2.62
N ASP A 233 3.29 -31.43 2.60
CA ASP A 233 3.85 -32.09 3.78
C ASP A 233 5.05 -31.31 4.35
N TYR A 234 6.03 -30.96 3.50
CA TYR A 234 7.27 -30.33 3.95
C TYR A 234 7.23 -28.81 3.84
N GLY A 235 6.68 -28.27 2.76
CA GLY A 235 6.67 -26.83 2.49
C GLY A 235 5.77 -26.07 3.45
N ILE A 236 4.54 -26.53 3.68
CA ILE A 236 3.63 -25.87 4.64
C ILE A 236 4.17 -26.02 6.06
N LEU A 237 4.66 -27.21 6.44
CA LEU A 237 5.26 -27.45 7.75
C LEU A 237 6.46 -26.54 8.01
N LEU A 238 7.39 -26.46 7.04
CA LEU A 238 8.59 -25.63 7.15
C LEU A 238 8.24 -24.14 7.21
N THR A 239 7.32 -23.66 6.36
CA THR A 239 6.85 -22.26 6.36
C THR A 239 6.18 -21.91 7.69
N SER A 240 5.33 -22.80 8.20
CA SER A 240 4.66 -22.64 9.49
C SER A 240 5.67 -22.66 10.65
N GLY A 241 6.68 -23.53 10.56
CA GLY A 241 7.79 -23.59 11.51
C GLY A 241 8.58 -22.28 11.56
N PHE A 242 8.93 -21.72 10.40
CA PHE A 242 9.57 -20.40 10.33
C PHE A 242 8.66 -19.29 10.86
N PHE A 243 7.36 -19.32 10.57
CA PHE A 243 6.42 -18.34 11.11
C PHE A 243 6.29 -18.43 12.63
N GLY A 244 6.17 -19.63 13.18
CA GLY A 244 6.16 -19.86 14.63
C GLY A 244 7.46 -19.39 15.28
N PHE A 245 8.61 -19.76 14.71
CA PHE A 245 9.92 -19.35 15.20
C PHE A 245 10.12 -17.83 15.12
N PHE A 246 9.62 -17.18 14.07
CA PHE A 246 9.56 -15.73 13.95
C PHE A 246 8.75 -15.11 15.10
N LEU A 247 7.51 -15.57 15.33
CA LEU A 247 6.66 -15.04 16.40
C LEU A 247 7.24 -15.20 17.81
N LEU A 248 7.98 -16.30 18.05
CA LEU A 248 8.65 -16.55 19.33
C LEU A 248 9.86 -15.63 19.57
N ASN A 249 10.49 -15.12 18.51
CA ASN A 249 11.69 -14.28 18.61
C ASN A 249 11.39 -12.77 18.61
N ILE A 250 10.20 -12.35 18.14
CA ILE A 250 9.77 -10.95 18.21
C ILE A 250 9.18 -10.62 19.59
N ASP A 251 9.30 -9.36 20.03
CA ASP A 251 8.68 -8.93 21.29
C ASP A 251 7.14 -9.01 21.22
N ASN A 252 6.52 -9.47 22.31
CA ASN A 252 5.05 -9.64 22.41
C ASN A 252 4.25 -8.36 22.07
N LYS A 253 4.82 -7.18 22.34
CA LYS A 253 4.19 -5.88 21.98
C LYS A 253 3.83 -5.77 20.49
N TYR A 254 4.58 -6.43 19.60
CA TYR A 254 4.36 -6.36 18.16
C TYR A 254 3.42 -7.44 17.63
N HIS A 255 3.05 -8.44 18.43
CA HIS A 255 2.10 -9.48 17.99
C HIS A 255 0.77 -8.87 17.60
N SER A 256 0.35 -7.82 18.31
CA SER A 256 -0.85 -7.03 17.99
C SER A 256 -0.91 -6.51 16.56
N SER A 257 0.25 -6.25 15.96
CA SER A 257 0.32 -5.72 14.61
C SER A 257 -0.09 -6.72 13.52
N PHE A 258 -0.16 -8.03 13.82
CA PHE A 258 -0.55 -9.08 12.89
C PHE A 258 -2.06 -9.34 12.84
N TYR A 259 -2.80 -8.91 13.85
CA TYR A 259 -4.26 -9.05 13.89
C TYR A 259 -4.99 -7.70 14.01
N ASN A 260 -4.26 -6.58 13.96
CA ASN A 260 -4.86 -5.26 14.01
C ASN A 260 -5.66 -4.95 12.73
N LEU A 261 -6.88 -4.45 12.91
CA LEU A 261 -7.81 -4.00 11.87
C LEU A 261 -7.76 -2.47 11.66
N THR A 262 -6.72 -1.79 12.10
CA THR A 262 -6.58 -0.33 11.93
C THR A 262 -6.46 0.03 10.44
N THR A 263 -7.25 1.01 9.99
CA THR A 263 -7.18 1.58 8.63
C THR A 263 -6.08 2.63 8.51
N ALA A 264 -5.66 2.95 7.29
CA ALA A 264 -4.71 4.03 7.04
C ALA A 264 -5.15 5.34 7.69
N LYS A 265 -6.42 5.74 7.48
CA LYS A 265 -7.01 6.96 8.07
C LYS A 265 -6.94 6.99 9.59
N LYS A 266 -7.27 5.87 10.26
CA LYS A 266 -7.24 5.78 11.71
C LYS A 266 -5.81 5.83 12.26
N LEU A 267 -4.87 5.19 11.56
CA LEU A 267 -3.45 5.27 11.89
C LEU A 267 -2.96 6.72 11.77
N THR A 268 -3.27 7.40 10.67
CA THR A 268 -2.92 8.80 10.41
C THR A 268 -3.43 9.73 11.51
N LEU A 269 -4.71 9.62 11.88
CA LEU A 269 -5.29 10.40 12.99
C LEU A 269 -4.59 10.11 14.32
N THR A 270 -4.35 8.84 14.62
CA THR A 270 -3.69 8.43 15.87
C THR A 270 -2.26 8.96 15.95
N LYS A 271 -1.52 8.92 14.84
CA LYS A 271 -0.16 9.48 14.74
C LYS A 271 -0.18 10.99 14.97
N PHE A 272 -1.08 11.70 14.31
CA PHE A 272 -1.19 13.15 14.43
C PHE A 272 -1.43 13.61 15.88
N ARG A 273 -2.39 12.97 16.57
CA ARG A 273 -2.77 13.34 17.94
C ARG A 273 -1.80 12.87 19.02
N LYS A 274 -1.13 11.73 18.85
CA LYS A 274 -0.25 11.15 19.89
C LYS A 274 1.22 11.57 19.77
N THR A 275 1.64 12.16 18.66
CA THR A 275 3.02 12.59 18.49
C THR A 275 3.24 13.99 19.06
N ASP A 276 4.37 14.18 19.73
CA ASP A 276 4.84 15.48 20.22
C ASP A 276 5.70 16.22 19.19
N SER A 277 6.07 15.55 18.08
CA SER A 277 6.96 16.11 17.07
C SER A 277 6.20 16.65 15.86
N ASP A 278 6.38 17.94 15.57
CA ASP A 278 5.80 18.59 14.39
C ASP A 278 6.28 17.96 13.08
N ALA A 279 7.52 17.45 13.03
CA ALA A 279 8.04 16.76 11.85
C ALA A 279 7.19 15.52 11.52
N VAL A 280 6.82 14.74 12.54
CA VAL A 280 5.99 13.56 12.38
C VAL A 280 4.56 13.93 12.00
N ARG A 281 4.02 15.05 12.54
CA ARG A 281 2.72 15.58 12.12
C ARG A 281 2.73 15.99 10.66
N ALA A 282 3.77 16.67 10.19
CA ALA A 282 3.94 17.05 8.79
C ALA A 282 3.99 15.84 7.86
N GLU A 283 4.76 14.82 8.22
CA GLU A 283 4.90 13.59 7.45
C GLU A 283 3.60 12.78 7.37
N CYS A 284 2.81 12.71 8.45
CA CYS A 284 1.55 11.99 8.43
C CYS A 284 0.34 12.81 7.93
N THR A 285 0.53 14.07 7.52
CA THR A 285 -0.55 14.92 7.00
C THR A 285 -0.18 15.56 5.65
N ILE A 286 0.44 16.74 5.67
CA ILE A 286 0.73 17.56 4.49
C ILE A 286 1.57 16.81 3.44
N LEU A 287 2.46 15.90 3.85
CA LEU A 287 3.32 15.15 2.94
C LEU A 287 2.72 13.84 2.40
N ILE A 288 1.47 13.52 2.76
CA ILE A 288 0.74 12.36 2.24
C ILE A 288 -0.59 12.78 1.59
N SER A 289 -1.22 11.84 0.90
CA SER A 289 -2.54 12.03 0.27
C SER A 289 -3.55 12.70 1.22
N LYS A 290 -4.19 13.77 0.74
CA LYS A 290 -5.26 14.47 1.46
C LYS A 290 -6.41 13.55 1.82
N HIS A 291 -6.66 12.49 1.04
CA HIS A 291 -7.72 11.53 1.31
C HIS A 291 -7.52 10.75 2.63
N LEU A 292 -6.30 10.72 3.18
CA LEU A 292 -6.01 10.04 4.44
C LEU A 292 -6.30 10.89 5.68
N TRP A 293 -6.27 12.22 5.57
CA TRP A 293 -6.44 13.13 6.71
C TRP A 293 -7.57 14.16 6.54
N ASN A 294 -8.28 14.18 5.42
CA ASN A 294 -9.40 15.10 5.15
C ASN A 294 -10.47 15.15 6.26
N HIS A 295 -10.72 14.03 6.92
CA HIS A 295 -11.73 13.91 7.98
C HIS A 295 -11.40 14.68 9.27
N PHE A 296 -10.15 15.11 9.46
CA PHE A 296 -9.72 15.98 10.58
C PHE A 296 -8.95 17.21 10.07
N GLN A 297 -9.26 17.68 8.86
CA GLN A 297 -8.55 18.78 8.22
C GLN A 297 -8.55 20.08 9.06
N GLU A 298 -9.58 20.33 9.84
CA GLU A 298 -9.65 21.53 10.71
C GLU A 298 -8.62 21.47 11.84
N GLU A 299 -8.34 20.29 12.41
CA GLU A 299 -7.27 20.11 13.39
C GLU A 299 -5.90 20.37 12.75
N VAL A 300 -5.69 19.91 11.51
CA VAL A 300 -4.46 20.16 10.75
C VAL A 300 -4.32 21.65 10.46
N LYS A 301 -5.38 22.31 10.02
CA LYS A 301 -5.38 23.76 9.74
C LYS A 301 -5.06 24.58 10.99
N ALA A 302 -5.67 24.25 12.13
CA ALA A 302 -5.39 24.91 13.41
C ALA A 302 -3.93 24.70 13.86
N TRP A 303 -3.41 23.48 13.71
CA TRP A 303 -1.99 23.18 13.99
C TRP A 303 -1.04 23.98 13.09
N VAL A 304 -1.30 24.05 11.78
CA VAL A 304 -0.49 24.85 10.85
C VAL A 304 -0.55 26.33 11.24
N ALA A 305 -1.74 26.89 11.45
CA ALA A 305 -1.92 28.30 11.79
C ALA A 305 -1.20 28.70 13.09
N THR A 306 -1.22 27.83 14.11
CA THR A 306 -0.62 28.10 15.42
C THR A 306 0.91 28.10 15.36
N ASN A 307 1.52 27.28 14.50
CA ASN A 307 2.96 27.06 14.50
C ASN A 307 3.69 27.69 13.31
N TRP A 308 2.98 28.21 12.31
CA TRP A 308 3.57 28.76 11.07
C TRP A 308 4.66 29.81 11.34
N THR A 309 4.35 30.82 12.14
CA THR A 309 5.30 31.91 12.49
C THR A 309 6.54 31.38 13.20
N ARG A 310 6.37 30.38 14.08
CA ARG A 310 7.49 29.71 14.74
C ARG A 310 8.39 29.01 13.72
N TRP A 311 7.81 28.27 12.78
CA TRP A 311 8.58 27.55 11.75
C TRP A 311 9.27 28.49 10.75
N GLU A 312 8.71 29.65 10.43
CA GLU A 312 9.36 30.66 9.61
C GLU A 312 10.63 31.23 10.27
N ASN A 313 10.60 31.38 11.61
CA ASN A 313 11.72 31.87 12.41
C ASN A 313 12.77 30.78 12.66
N GLU A 314 12.36 29.61 13.15
CA GLU A 314 13.25 28.50 13.51
C GLU A 314 13.82 27.75 12.30
N ARG A 315 13.11 27.80 11.16
CA ARG A 315 13.44 27.11 9.90
C ARG A 315 13.85 25.65 10.11
N PRO A 316 12.98 24.81 10.72
CA PRO A 316 13.31 23.42 10.97
C PRO A 316 13.47 22.67 9.63
N ARG A 317 14.34 21.65 9.61
CA ARG A 317 14.73 20.94 8.37
C ARG A 317 13.56 20.38 7.55
N TRP A 318 12.48 19.96 8.22
CA TRP A 318 11.29 19.41 7.59
C TRP A 318 10.39 20.49 6.97
N PHE A 319 10.52 21.76 7.40
CA PHE A 319 9.80 22.92 6.84
C PHE A 319 10.53 23.44 5.60
N ASN A 320 10.58 22.61 4.56
CA ASN A 320 11.24 22.88 3.29
C ASN A 320 10.22 23.27 2.19
N GLU A 321 10.71 23.56 0.99
CA GLU A 321 9.84 23.96 -0.14
C GLU A 321 8.83 22.86 -0.52
N LYS A 322 9.16 21.57 -0.31
CA LYS A 322 8.23 20.46 -0.53
C LYS A 322 7.02 20.54 0.42
N PHE A 323 7.27 20.76 1.71
CA PHE A 323 6.20 20.97 2.70
C PHE A 323 5.35 22.20 2.36
N LYS A 324 5.99 23.33 2.06
CA LYS A 324 5.27 24.56 1.71
C LYS A 324 4.39 24.34 0.49
N THR A 325 4.94 23.80 -0.60
CA THR A 325 4.22 23.53 -1.85
C THR A 325 3.04 22.57 -1.65
N ALA A 326 3.21 21.53 -0.81
CA ALA A 326 2.14 20.59 -0.49
C ALA A 326 1.06 21.18 0.44
N THR A 327 1.40 22.22 1.20
CA THR A 327 0.45 22.91 2.09
C THR A 327 -0.61 23.65 1.25
N PRO A 328 -1.92 23.45 1.51
CA PRO A 328 -2.97 24.24 0.91
C PRO A 328 -2.80 25.74 1.23
N ILE A 329 -2.96 26.61 0.24
CA ILE A 329 -2.80 28.07 0.42
C ILE A 329 -3.73 28.60 1.51
N SER A 330 -4.94 28.04 1.63
CA SER A 330 -5.93 28.39 2.66
C SER A 330 -5.49 28.07 4.10
N PHE A 331 -4.42 27.29 4.30
CA PHE A 331 -3.90 26.93 5.62
C PHE A 331 -2.77 27.85 6.06
N ILE A 332 -2.21 28.65 5.15
CA ILE A 332 -1.19 29.64 5.46
C ILE A 332 -1.86 30.83 6.15
N PRO A 333 -1.47 31.18 7.38
CA PRO A 333 -2.17 32.20 8.18
C PRO A 333 -1.93 33.63 7.67
N THR A 334 -0.73 33.93 7.17
CA THR A 334 -0.35 35.28 6.75
C THR A 334 -0.72 35.55 5.30
N GLU A 335 -1.39 36.68 5.03
CA GLU A 335 -1.77 37.09 3.67
C GLU A 335 -0.56 37.25 2.74
N GLU A 336 0.52 37.84 3.23
CA GLU A 336 1.78 37.92 2.50
C GLU A 336 2.36 36.55 2.18
N GLY A 337 2.27 35.59 3.11
CA GLY A 337 2.70 34.21 2.90
C GLY A 337 1.88 33.52 1.82
N ARG A 338 0.56 33.73 1.83
CA ARG A 338 -0.35 33.25 0.78
C ARG A 338 0.01 33.82 -0.58
N MET A 339 0.18 35.14 -0.67
CA MET A 339 0.51 35.84 -1.91
C MET A 339 1.88 35.41 -2.45
N ARG A 340 2.91 35.27 -1.60
CA ARG A 340 4.23 34.77 -2.00
C ARG A 340 4.16 33.37 -2.58
N GLU A 341 3.40 32.47 -1.97
CA GLU A 341 3.23 31.10 -2.45
C GLU A 341 2.39 31.03 -3.73
N VAL A 342 1.34 31.85 -3.87
CA VAL A 342 0.54 31.97 -5.10
C VAL A 342 1.42 32.42 -6.27
N VAL A 343 2.27 33.43 -6.05
CA VAL A 343 3.20 33.94 -7.06
C VAL A 343 4.25 32.87 -7.42
N LYS A 344 4.86 32.23 -6.40
CA LYS A 344 5.85 31.16 -6.61
C LYS A 344 5.29 29.96 -7.40
N ARG A 345 4.03 29.59 -7.18
CA ARG A 345 3.38 28.45 -7.85
C ARG A 345 2.84 28.79 -9.25
N GLY A 346 3.17 29.95 -9.80
CA GLY A 346 2.78 30.32 -11.15
C GLY A 346 1.32 30.73 -11.28
N GLY A 347 0.76 31.41 -10.27
CA GLY A 347 -0.42 32.28 -10.38
C GLY A 347 -1.50 31.87 -11.36
N THR A 348 -2.15 30.72 -11.17
CA THR A 348 -3.45 30.44 -11.79
C THR A 348 -4.48 30.26 -10.70
N LYS A 349 -5.49 31.15 -10.67
CA LYS A 349 -6.62 31.11 -9.73
C LYS A 349 -7.16 29.68 -9.60
N GLN A 350 -6.97 29.05 -8.44
CA GLN A 350 -7.80 27.92 -8.05
C GLN A 350 -9.24 28.42 -8.01
N LYS A 351 -10.06 27.90 -8.94
CA LYS A 351 -11.50 28.15 -9.01
C LYS A 351 -12.09 27.77 -7.64
N GLY A 352 -12.57 28.80 -6.93
CA GLY A 352 -13.15 28.67 -5.59
C GLY A 352 -14.22 27.58 -5.53
N THR A 353 -14.13 26.80 -4.46
CA THR A 353 -15.09 25.80 -4.03
C THR A 353 -16.49 26.44 -3.93
N ARG A 354 -17.52 25.62 -4.16
CA ARG A 354 -18.95 25.96 -4.32
C ARG A 354 -19.57 26.80 -3.19
N GLU A 355 -18.88 26.99 -2.07
CA GLU A 355 -19.33 27.77 -0.92
C GLU A 355 -19.12 29.29 -1.12
N ASP A 356 -18.06 29.73 -1.80
CA ASP A 356 -17.81 31.16 -2.07
C ASP A 356 -18.88 31.78 -2.98
N LYS A 357 -19.41 30.98 -3.93
CA LYS A 357 -20.45 31.46 -4.86
C LYS A 357 -21.77 31.78 -4.18
N ASN A 358 -22.09 31.13 -3.06
CA ASN A 358 -23.32 31.43 -2.34
C ASN A 358 -23.17 32.71 -1.50
N GLN A 359 -21.99 32.95 -0.93
CA GLN A 359 -21.72 34.19 -0.19
C GLN A 359 -21.73 35.40 -1.13
N THR A 360 -21.05 35.33 -2.28
CA THR A 360 -21.04 36.42 -3.28
C THR A 360 -22.42 36.67 -3.89
N ARG A 361 -23.27 35.63 -4.01
CA ARG A 361 -24.63 35.77 -4.54
C ARG A 361 -25.57 36.41 -3.52
N LEU A 362 -25.39 36.15 -2.23
CA LEU A 362 -26.16 36.79 -1.15
C LEU A 362 -25.76 38.26 -0.96
N ASP A 363 -24.47 38.57 -1.08
CA ASP A 363 -23.96 39.95 -0.98
C ASP A 363 -24.36 40.82 -2.18
N ASN A 364 -24.60 40.22 -3.35
CA ASN A 364 -25.08 40.93 -4.53
C ASN A 364 -26.61 41.15 -4.51
N ILE A 365 -27.37 40.35 -3.76
CA ILE A 365 -28.81 40.56 -3.59
C ILE A 365 -29.07 41.68 -2.57
N SER A 366 -28.21 41.88 -1.57
CA SER A 366 -28.40 42.95 -0.57
C SER A 366 -27.98 44.36 -1.04
N LYS A 367 -27.44 44.50 -2.26
CA LYS A 367 -26.87 45.75 -2.79
C LYS A 367 -27.58 46.35 -4.00
N THR A 368 -28.81 45.94 -4.32
CA THR A 368 -29.60 46.62 -5.36
C THR A 368 -30.44 47.74 -4.74
N PRO A 369 -30.24 49.02 -5.12
CA PRO A 369 -31.12 50.09 -4.69
C PRO A 369 -32.42 50.05 -5.47
N GLU A 370 -33.53 50.26 -4.75
CA GLU A 370 -34.85 50.53 -5.31
C GLU A 370 -34.77 51.64 -6.37
N THR A 371 -35.23 51.34 -7.58
CA THR A 371 -35.62 52.38 -8.53
C THR A 371 -37.03 52.07 -9.01
N HIS A 372 -37.87 53.08 -8.78
CA HIS A 372 -39.25 53.20 -9.16
C HIS A 372 -39.40 53.34 -10.68
N ASP A 373 -40.39 52.62 -11.20
CA ASP A 373 -41.44 53.09 -12.12
C ASP A 373 -41.39 52.79 -13.64
N SER A 374 -42.60 52.40 -14.08
CA SER A 374 -43.26 52.46 -15.38
C SER A 374 -42.80 51.59 -16.57
N SER A 375 -43.57 50.52 -16.81
CA SER A 375 -44.16 50.07 -18.10
C SER A 375 -44.48 48.56 -17.95
N SER A 376 -45.68 48.18 -17.52
CA SER A 376 -46.88 47.97 -18.36
C SER A 376 -46.66 46.96 -19.49
N GLU A 377 -47.34 45.81 -19.39
CA GLU A 377 -47.64 44.82 -20.46
C GLU A 377 -46.43 43.98 -20.93
N GLU A 378 -46.38 42.64 -20.96
CA GLU A 378 -47.40 41.61 -21.12
C GLU A 378 -47.07 40.38 -20.25
N ILE A 379 -48.07 39.89 -19.53
CA ILE A 379 -48.17 38.49 -19.11
C ILE A 379 -49.09 37.83 -20.14
N VAL A 380 -48.81 36.57 -20.45
CA VAL A 380 -49.71 35.51 -20.98
C VAL A 380 -49.31 35.01 -22.37
N SER A 381 -49.27 33.67 -22.45
CA SER A 381 -49.24 32.81 -23.65
C SER A 381 -47.83 32.49 -24.17
N LEU A 382 -47.41 31.25 -24.41
CA LEU A 382 -48.09 29.95 -24.37
C LEU A 382 -47.04 28.87 -24.12
N SER A 383 -47.42 27.95 -23.23
CA SER A 383 -47.03 26.55 -23.23
C SER A 383 -47.12 25.91 -24.61
N GLU A 384 -46.34 24.83 -24.78
CA GLU A 384 -46.42 23.77 -25.80
C GLU A 384 -45.41 23.83 -26.96
N SER A 385 -44.45 22.89 -26.88
CA SER A 385 -43.94 22.06 -27.99
C SER A 385 -42.61 21.42 -27.53
N LEU A 386 -42.63 20.49 -26.57
CA LEU A 386 -42.65 19.03 -26.80
C LEU A 386 -41.60 18.49 -27.79
N ALA A 387 -40.71 17.67 -27.22
CA ALA A 387 -40.20 16.41 -27.75
C ALA A 387 -39.33 16.43 -29.01
N PHE A 388 -38.01 16.29 -28.81
CA PHE A 388 -37.22 15.16 -29.32
C PHE A 388 -36.06 14.86 -28.38
#